data_AF-A0A3A6KF42-F1
#
_entry.id   AF-A0A3A6KF42-F1
#
_cell.length_a   1.000
_cell.length_b   1.000
_cell.length_c   1.000
_cell.angle_alpha   90.00
_cell.angle_beta   90.00
_cell.angle_gamma   90.00
#
_symmetry.space_group_name_H-M   'P 1'
#
loop_
_entity.id
_entity.type
_entity.pdbx_description
1 polymer ?
#
loop_
_entity_poly.entity_id
_entity_poly.type
_entity_poly.pdbx_seq_one_letter_code
_entity_poly.pdbx_strand_id
1 'polypeptide(L)'
;MEKKNKYYVVRDKALPEVLQKVVEVKRLLEADKNMTVQEAAEQVGLSRSSFYKYKDDILPFSDNTRGKTVTLVTQMMDEPGLLSDLLHIVADYRANILTIHQTIPVNGSATVTLSVEVLSDTGNVAGMVEEIEHLKGVQNVKILGVEK
;
A
#
# COMPACT_ATOMS: atom_id res chain seq x y z
N MET A 1 -4.12 25.81 -17.31
CA MET A 1 -4.89 24.72 -16.66
C MET A 1 -3.88 23.78 -16.03
N GLU A 2 -3.71 23.82 -14.71
CA GLU A 2 -2.91 22.82 -14.01
C GLU A 2 -3.57 21.45 -14.21
N LYS A 3 -2.86 20.54 -14.89
CA LYS A 3 -3.29 19.14 -14.96
C LYS A 3 -3.26 18.61 -13.54
N LYS A 4 -4.43 18.32 -12.97
CA LYS A 4 -4.53 17.59 -11.70
C LYS A 4 -3.72 16.29 -11.84
N ASN A 5 -2.65 16.16 -11.05
CA ASN A 5 -1.89 14.92 -10.97
C ASN A 5 -2.82 13.81 -10.48
N LYS A 6 -3.04 12.80 -11.31
CA LYS A 6 -3.83 11.61 -10.97
C LYS A 6 -2.87 10.51 -10.54
N TYR A 7 -3.18 9.83 -9.45
CA TYR A 7 -2.40 8.69 -8.95
C TYR A 7 -2.99 7.39 -9.48
N TYR A 8 -2.12 6.42 -9.75
CA TYR A 8 -2.49 5.09 -10.20
C TYR A 8 -1.78 4.05 -9.34
N VAL A 9 -2.53 3.06 -8.84
CA VAL A 9 -1.98 1.87 -8.20
C VAL A 9 -1.89 0.78 -9.25
N VAL A 10 -0.70 0.23 -9.43
CA VAL A 10 -0.42 -0.79 -10.43
C VAL A 10 0.36 -1.93 -9.78
N ARG A 11 0.12 -3.16 -10.25
CA ARG A 11 0.98 -4.29 -9.90
C ARG A 11 2.36 -4.05 -10.49
N ASP A 12 3.40 -4.47 -9.77
CA ASP A 12 4.81 -4.39 -10.18
C ASP A 12 5.06 -4.83 -11.63
N LYS A 13 4.45 -5.94 -12.07
CA LYS A 13 4.55 -6.48 -13.44
C LYS A 13 4.02 -5.56 -14.53
N ALA A 14 3.19 -4.58 -14.18
CA ALA A 14 2.68 -3.57 -15.11
C ALA A 14 3.57 -2.33 -15.20
N LEU A 15 4.58 -2.21 -14.32
CA LEU A 15 5.55 -1.14 -14.39
C LEU A 15 6.56 -1.42 -15.51
N PRO A 16 6.90 -0.41 -16.33
CA PRO A 16 8.09 -0.47 -17.18
C PRO A 16 9.33 -0.78 -16.35
N GLU A 17 10.25 -1.56 -16.92
CA GLU A 17 11.51 -1.99 -16.28
C GLU A 17 12.29 -0.81 -15.68
N VAL A 18 12.30 0.34 -16.35
CA VAL A 18 12.96 1.56 -15.87
C VAL A 18 12.40 2.01 -14.51
N LEU A 19 11.08 1.96 -14.31
CA LEU A 19 10.45 2.35 -13.05
C LEU A 19 10.69 1.30 -11.96
N GLN A 20 10.70 0.01 -12.31
CA GLN A 20 11.08 -1.06 -11.39
C GLN A 20 12.52 -0.87 -10.89
N LYS A 21 13.46 -0.57 -11.79
CA LYS A 21 14.86 -0.27 -11.44
C LYS A 21 14.99 0.96 -10.55
N VAL A 22 14.20 2.01 -10.76
CA VAL A 22 14.18 3.19 -9.87
C VAL A 22 13.78 2.81 -8.45
N VAL A 23 12.78 1.94 -8.30
CA VAL A 23 12.37 1.40 -6.99
C VAL A 23 13.51 0.62 -6.34
N GLU A 24 14.21 -0.21 -7.11
CA GLU A 24 15.33 -1.00 -6.59
C GLU A 24 16.53 -0.12 -6.18
N VAL A 25 16.86 0.93 -6.94
CA VAL A 25 17.88 1.92 -6.52
C VAL A 25 17.52 2.52 -5.16
N LYS A 26 16.27 2.94 -4.97
CA LYS A 26 15.83 3.49 -3.67
C LYS A 26 15.99 2.49 -2.55
N ARG A 27 15.64 1.22 -2.78
CA ARG A 27 15.78 0.14 -1.79
C ARG A 27 17.24 -0.05 -1.37
N LEU A 28 18.19 0.00 -2.31
CA LEU A 28 19.63 -0.10 -2.02
C LEU A 28 20.13 1.09 -1.17
N LEU A 29 19.72 2.31 -1.52
CA LEU A 29 20.09 3.52 -0.79
C LEU A 29 19.48 3.61 0.62
N GLU A 30 18.31 3.00 0.82
CA GLU A 30 17.70 2.88 2.15
C GLU A 30 18.41 1.84 3.02
N ALA A 31 18.84 0.73 2.40
CA ALA A 31 19.55 -0.36 3.08
C ALA A 31 20.99 0.03 3.49
N ASP A 32 21.68 0.82 2.68
CA ASP A 32 23.03 1.32 2.95
C ASP A 32 23.11 2.85 2.84
N LYS A 33 23.17 3.52 3.99
CA LYS A 33 23.24 4.98 4.07
C LYS A 33 24.55 5.58 3.54
N ASN A 34 25.60 4.78 3.39
CA ASN A 34 26.87 5.24 2.82
C ASN A 34 26.93 5.09 1.30
N MET A 35 25.99 4.34 0.71
CA MET A 35 25.94 4.09 -0.72
C MET A 35 25.49 5.36 -1.47
N THR A 36 26.17 5.66 -2.57
CA THR A 36 25.81 6.79 -3.43
C THR A 36 24.77 6.37 -4.47
N VAL A 37 23.99 7.36 -4.93
CA VAL A 37 23.02 7.16 -6.03
C VAL A 37 23.69 6.55 -7.27
N GLN A 38 24.95 6.90 -7.52
CA GLN A 38 25.67 6.41 -8.69
C GLN A 38 25.99 4.92 -8.57
N GLU A 39 26.52 4.48 -7.43
CA GLU A 39 26.81 3.07 -7.17
C GLU A 39 25.54 2.22 -7.24
N ALA A 40 24.46 2.67 -6.59
CA ALA A 40 23.18 1.97 -6.60
C ALA A 40 22.58 1.89 -8.02
N ALA A 41 22.67 2.96 -8.82
CA ALA A 41 22.16 2.98 -10.19
C ALA A 41 22.97 2.08 -11.13
N GLU A 42 24.30 2.07 -11.00
CA GLU A 42 25.18 1.18 -11.77
C GLU A 42 24.89 -0.29 -11.44
N GLN A 43 24.71 -0.63 -10.15
CA GLN A 43 24.43 -2.00 -9.70
C GLN A 43 23.13 -2.58 -10.30
N VAL A 44 22.12 -1.75 -10.55
CA VAL A 44 20.84 -2.18 -11.14
C VAL A 44 20.75 -1.94 -12.65
N GLY A 45 21.82 -1.44 -13.27
CA GLY A 45 21.84 -1.13 -14.70
C GLY A 45 20.87 -0.01 -15.10
N LEU A 46 20.78 1.05 -14.29
CA LEU A 46 20.00 2.26 -14.54
C LEU A 46 20.94 3.46 -14.71
N SER A 47 20.68 4.32 -15.69
CA SER A 47 21.45 5.55 -15.79
C SER A 47 21.09 6.53 -14.67
N ARG A 48 22.07 7.29 -14.19
CA ARG A 48 21.84 8.31 -13.15
C ARG A 48 20.80 9.36 -13.57
N SER A 49 20.77 9.75 -14.85
CA SER A 49 19.77 10.68 -15.38
C SER A 49 18.37 10.06 -15.40
N SER A 50 18.23 8.78 -15.74
CA SER A 50 16.96 8.05 -15.65
C SER A 50 16.45 7.98 -14.22
N PHE A 51 17.33 7.74 -13.24
CA PHE A 51 16.96 7.79 -11.83
C PHE A 51 16.38 9.16 -11.45
N TYR A 52 17.12 10.25 -11.68
CA TYR A 52 16.62 11.59 -11.31
C TYR A 52 15.37 12.01 -12.07
N LYS A 53 15.17 11.51 -13.30
CA LYS A 53 13.97 11.80 -14.08
C LYS A 53 12.71 11.22 -13.44
N TYR A 54 12.78 10.03 -12.86
CA TYR A 54 11.61 9.29 -12.38
C TYR A 54 11.57 9.10 -10.85
N LYS A 55 12.60 9.51 -10.11
CA LYS A 55 12.69 9.28 -8.67
C LYS A 55 11.51 9.85 -7.88
N ASP A 56 10.83 10.88 -8.37
CA ASP A 56 9.71 11.48 -7.67
C ASP A 56 8.34 11.00 -8.20
N ASP A 57 8.34 10.30 -9.35
CA ASP A 57 7.14 9.79 -10.02
C ASP A 57 6.73 8.39 -9.55
N ILE A 58 7.68 7.64 -8.97
CA ILE A 58 7.42 6.30 -8.43
C ILE A 58 7.97 6.16 -7.02
N LEU A 59 7.12 5.64 -6.14
CA LEU A 59 7.48 5.30 -4.77
C LEU A 59 7.08 3.83 -4.57
N PRO A 60 7.98 2.99 -4.04
CA PRO A 60 7.55 1.68 -3.60
C PRO A 60 6.46 1.86 -2.57
N PHE A 61 5.38 1.10 -2.74
CA PHE A 61 4.48 0.82 -1.65
C PHE A 61 5.23 -0.12 -0.69
N SER A 62 6.04 0.46 0.20
CA SER A 62 6.92 -0.25 1.13
C SER A 62 6.56 0.08 2.58
N ASP A 63 6.80 -0.89 3.45
CA ASP A 63 6.54 -1.02 4.90
C ASP A 63 6.95 0.15 5.83
N ASN A 64 7.32 1.32 5.30
CA ASN A 64 7.63 2.50 6.09
C ASN A 64 6.35 3.24 6.54
N THR A 65 5.31 2.47 6.85
CA THR A 65 4.02 2.88 7.42
C THR A 65 4.07 3.08 8.92
N ARG A 66 5.18 2.76 9.62
CA ARG A 66 5.32 3.01 11.06
C ARG A 66 5.00 4.47 11.41
N GLY A 67 4.02 4.65 12.29
CA GLY A 67 3.48 5.95 12.70
C GLY A 67 2.61 6.64 11.65
N LYS A 68 2.13 5.92 10.63
CA LYS A 68 1.28 6.45 9.56
C LYS A 68 -0.11 5.82 9.60
N THR A 69 -1.08 6.59 9.14
CA THR A 69 -2.46 6.13 8.97
C THR A 69 -2.65 5.59 7.56
N VAL A 70 -3.10 4.34 7.45
CA VAL A 70 -3.47 3.68 6.20
C VAL A 70 -4.99 3.64 6.11
N THR A 71 -5.54 4.12 5.00
CA THR A 71 -6.98 3.98 4.72
C THR A 71 -7.23 2.84 3.75
N LEU A 72 -7.93 1.81 4.23
CA LEU A 72 -8.42 0.66 3.46
C LEU A 72 -9.87 0.88 3.06
N VAL A 73 -10.22 0.51 1.84
CA VAL A 73 -11.60 0.49 1.35
C VAL A 73 -11.88 -0.89 0.77
N THR A 74 -12.82 -1.58 1.39
CA THR A 74 -13.18 -2.96 1.07
C THR A 74 -14.62 -3.00 0.59
N GLN A 75 -14.87 -3.68 -0.53
CA GLN A 75 -16.22 -4.08 -0.93
C GLN A 75 -16.48 -5.49 -0.43
N MET A 76 -17.56 -5.69 0.32
CA MET A 76 -17.83 -6.94 1.01
C MET A 76 -19.33 -7.25 1.05
N MET A 77 -19.65 -8.53 1.00
CA MET A 77 -21.01 -9.04 1.06
C MET A 77 -21.65 -8.72 2.42
N ASP A 78 -22.95 -8.49 2.44
CA ASP A 78 -23.71 -8.31 3.68
C ASP A 78 -24.04 -9.67 4.29
N GLU A 79 -23.04 -10.26 4.94
CA GLU A 79 -23.13 -11.56 5.61
C GLU A 79 -22.81 -11.44 7.10
N PRO A 80 -23.58 -12.09 7.99
CA PRO A 80 -23.29 -12.11 9.42
C PRO A 80 -21.86 -12.61 9.70
N GLY A 81 -21.10 -11.82 10.45
CA GLY A 81 -19.74 -12.18 10.86
C GLY A 81 -18.62 -11.64 9.96
N LEU A 82 -18.90 -11.29 8.70
CA LEU A 82 -17.83 -10.94 7.75
C LEU A 82 -17.05 -9.67 8.14
N LEU A 83 -17.73 -8.63 8.67
CA LEU A 83 -17.02 -7.48 9.24
C LEU A 83 -16.17 -7.88 10.44
N SER A 84 -16.66 -8.78 11.29
CA SER A 84 -15.92 -9.25 12.46
C SER A 84 -14.66 -10.00 12.05
N ASP A 85 -14.74 -10.86 11.04
CA ASP A 85 -13.60 -11.61 10.50
C ASP A 85 -12.53 -10.65 9.95
N LEU A 86 -12.98 -9.62 9.22
CA LEU A 86 -12.08 -8.57 8.73
C LEU A 86 -11.37 -7.86 9.89
N LEU A 87 -12.12 -7.41 10.90
CA LEU A 87 -11.54 -6.72 12.07
C LEU A 87 -10.59 -7.63 12.86
N HIS A 88 -10.83 -8.94 12.87
CA HIS A 88 -9.95 -9.91 13.49
C HIS A 88 -8.58 -9.97 12.80
N ILE A 89 -8.55 -10.01 11.46
CA ILE A 89 -7.29 -9.95 10.70
C ILE A 89 -6.51 -8.69 11.06
N VAL A 90 -7.17 -7.53 11.09
CA VAL A 90 -6.51 -6.26 11.44
C VAL A 90 -5.90 -6.32 12.86
N ALA A 91 -6.59 -6.97 13.79
CA ALA A 91 -6.10 -7.18 15.15
C ALA A 91 -4.93 -8.18 15.23
N ASP A 92 -4.94 -9.26 14.44
CA ASP A 92 -3.85 -10.25 14.38
C ASP A 92 -2.56 -9.63 13.86
N TYR A 93 -2.68 -8.70 12.91
CA TYR A 93 -1.56 -7.88 12.43
C TYR A 93 -1.19 -6.75 13.39
N ARG A 94 -1.91 -6.58 14.51
CA ARG A 94 -1.65 -5.55 15.52
C ARG A 94 -1.66 -4.12 14.97
N ALA A 95 -2.50 -3.85 13.97
CA ALA A 95 -2.76 -2.49 13.53
C ALA A 95 -3.83 -1.85 14.44
N ASN A 96 -3.65 -0.58 14.77
CA ASN A 96 -4.60 0.13 15.61
C ASN A 96 -5.72 0.73 14.75
N ILE A 97 -6.98 0.34 14.98
CA ILE A 97 -8.10 0.86 14.20
C ILE A 97 -8.50 2.22 14.72
N LEU A 98 -8.40 3.25 13.88
CA LEU A 98 -8.79 4.62 14.20
C LEU A 98 -10.26 4.87 13.86
N THR A 99 -10.71 4.43 12.68
CA THR A 99 -12.09 4.61 12.24
C THR A 99 -12.60 3.40 11.48
N ILE A 100 -13.91 3.17 11.62
CA ILE A 100 -14.67 2.17 10.87
C ILE A 100 -15.89 2.86 10.30
N HIS A 101 -16.06 2.80 8.98
CA HIS A 101 -17.25 3.31 8.31
C HIS A 101 -17.77 2.29 7.31
N GLN A 102 -18.90 1.65 7.64
CA GLN A 102 -19.63 0.76 6.74
C GLN A 102 -20.82 1.49 6.13
N THR A 103 -20.95 1.44 4.80
CA THR A 103 -22.14 1.93 4.11
C THR A 103 -23.32 1.00 4.34
N ILE A 104 -24.53 1.54 4.21
CA ILE A 104 -25.73 0.71 4.09
C ILE A 104 -25.54 -0.25 2.90
N PRO A 105 -25.78 -1.57 3.09
CA PRO A 105 -25.68 -2.53 1.99
C PRO A 105 -26.64 -2.20 0.84
N VAL A 106 -26.15 -2.29 -0.39
CA VAL A 106 -26.93 -2.15 -1.62
C VAL A 106 -26.70 -3.40 -2.46
N ASN A 107 -27.77 -4.08 -2.86
CA ASN A 107 -27.70 -5.35 -3.61
C ASN A 107 -26.84 -6.43 -2.91
N GLY A 108 -26.91 -6.49 -1.58
CA GLY A 108 -26.17 -7.48 -0.78
C GLY A 108 -24.68 -7.19 -0.63
N SER A 109 -24.22 -5.99 -0.98
CA SER A 109 -22.82 -5.57 -0.81
C SER A 109 -22.74 -4.22 -0.09
N ALA A 110 -21.82 -4.10 0.85
CA ALA A 110 -21.48 -2.86 1.54
C ALA A 110 -20.02 -2.48 1.28
N THR A 111 -19.73 -1.18 1.31
CA THR A 111 -18.37 -0.67 1.33
C THR A 111 -17.97 -0.38 2.76
N VAL A 112 -16.84 -0.92 3.18
CA VAL A 112 -16.23 -0.68 4.49
C VAL A 112 -14.94 0.09 4.29
N THR A 113 -14.87 1.29 4.87
CA THR A 113 -13.67 2.11 4.96
C THR A 113 -13.09 1.99 6.35
N LEU A 114 -11.79 1.67 6.43
CA LEU A 114 -11.05 1.56 7.69
C LEU A 114 -9.85 2.47 7.64
N SER A 115 -9.68 3.30 8.65
CA SER A 115 -8.41 3.98 8.90
C SER A 115 -7.69 3.23 9.99
N VAL A 116 -6.49 2.74 9.70
CA VAL A 116 -5.66 2.00 10.64
C VAL A 116 -4.32 2.71 10.81
N GLU A 117 -3.87 2.85 12.04
CA GLU A 117 -2.54 3.31 12.38
C GLU A 117 -1.60 2.10 12.46
N VAL A 118 -0.48 2.20 11.76
CA VAL A 118 0.56 1.17 11.76
C VAL A 118 1.57 1.52 12.85
N LEU A 119 1.59 0.70 13.89
CA LEU A 119 2.47 0.83 15.05
C LEU A 119 3.85 0.21 14.78
N SER A 120 4.76 0.35 15.74
CA SER A 120 6.12 -0.20 15.63
C SER A 120 6.15 -1.74 15.58
N ASP A 121 5.16 -2.40 16.19
CA ASP A 121 4.99 -3.85 16.25
C ASP A 121 3.86 -4.38 15.35
N THR A 122 3.24 -3.52 14.54
CA THR A 122 2.31 -3.96 13.49
C THR A 122 3.04 -4.83 12.47
N GLY A 123 2.39 -5.92 12.06
CA GLY A 123 2.88 -6.84 11.04
C GLY A 123 2.95 -6.21 9.64
N ASN A 124 3.29 -7.01 8.64
CA ASN A 124 3.38 -6.55 7.25
C ASN A 124 2.00 -6.14 6.73
N VAL A 125 1.83 -4.86 6.37
CA VAL A 125 0.56 -4.29 5.91
C VAL A 125 0.14 -4.89 4.57
N ALA A 126 1.08 -5.18 3.67
CA ALA A 126 0.77 -5.84 2.41
C ALA A 126 0.21 -7.25 2.65
N GLY A 127 0.78 -7.98 3.61
CA GLY A 127 0.25 -9.28 4.04
C GLY A 127 -1.15 -9.18 4.64
N MET A 128 -1.40 -8.18 5.50
CA MET A 128 -2.72 -7.92 6.06
C MET A 128 -3.77 -7.68 4.96
N VAL A 129 -3.43 -6.86 3.96
CA VAL A 129 -4.32 -6.55 2.84
C VAL A 129 -4.58 -7.79 1.99
N GLU A 130 -3.54 -8.59 1.72
CA GLU A 130 -3.67 -9.85 1.00
C GLU A 130 -4.59 -10.83 1.74
N GLU A 131 -4.48 -10.95 3.06
CA GLU A 131 -5.35 -11.84 3.85
C GLU A 131 -6.81 -11.37 3.84
N ILE A 132 -7.05 -10.05 3.92
CA ILE A 132 -8.41 -9.48 3.77
C ILE A 132 -8.97 -9.75 2.36
N GLU A 133 -8.16 -9.67 1.31
CA GLU A 133 -8.59 -9.99 -0.06
C GLU A 133 -9.01 -11.46 -0.23
N HIS A 134 -8.46 -12.38 0.58
CA HIS A 134 -8.79 -13.79 0.56
C HIS A 134 -9.99 -14.17 1.43
N LEU A 135 -10.53 -13.25 2.24
CA LEU A 135 -11.76 -13.51 2.99
C LEU A 135 -12.92 -13.80 2.04
N LYS A 136 -13.58 -14.93 2.28
CA LYS A 136 -14.80 -15.29 1.53
C LYS A 136 -15.87 -14.22 1.77
N GLY A 137 -16.38 -13.63 0.69
CA GLY A 137 -17.35 -12.55 0.75
C GLY A 137 -16.73 -11.16 0.58
N VAL A 138 -15.40 -11.02 0.61
CA VAL A 138 -14.71 -9.82 0.15
C VAL A 138 -14.58 -9.86 -1.37
N GLN A 139 -14.99 -8.79 -2.04
CA GLN A 139 -14.97 -8.68 -3.50
C GLN A 139 -13.71 -7.95 -3.99
N ASN A 140 -13.27 -6.93 -3.24
CA ASN A 140 -12.07 -6.17 -3.55
C ASN A 140 -11.61 -5.35 -2.33
N VAL A 141 -10.30 -5.15 -2.20
CA VAL A 141 -9.69 -4.23 -1.24
C VAL A 141 -8.87 -3.19 -2.00
N LYS A 142 -8.93 -1.93 -1.56
CA LYS A 142 -8.12 -0.83 -2.08
C LYS A 142 -7.49 -0.05 -0.95
N ILE A 143 -6.28 0.40 -1.17
CA ILE A 143 -5.59 1.32 -0.27
C ILE A 143 -5.75 2.71 -0.88
N LEU A 144 -6.43 3.63 -0.17
CA LEU A 144 -6.68 4.98 -0.66
C LEU A 144 -5.52 5.94 -0.40
N GLY A 145 -4.74 5.70 0.65
CA GLY A 145 -3.64 6.58 1.01
C GLY A 145 -2.92 6.15 2.28
N VAL A 146 -1.69 6.64 2.40
CA VAL A 146 -0.88 6.56 3.61
C VAL A 146 -0.62 7.99 4.06
N GLU A 147 -1.31 8.41 5.11
CA GLU A 147 -1.21 9.76 5.67
C GLU A 147 -0.26 9.78 6.86
N LYS A 148 0.38 10.94 7.06
CA LYS A 148 1.44 11.15 8.05
C LYS A 148 0.88 11.60 9.38
#